data_AF-A0A8J6NDD0-F1
#
_entry.id   AF-A0A8J6NDD0-F1
#
_cell.length_a   1.000
_cell.length_b   1.000
_cell.length_c   1.000
_cell.angle_alpha   90.00
_cell.angle_beta   90.00
_cell.angle_gamma   90.00
#
_symmetry.space_group_name_H-M   'P 1'
#
loop_
_entity.id
_entity.type
_entity.pdbx_description
1 polymer ?
#
loop_
_entity_poly.entity_id
_entity_poly.type
_entity_poly.pdbx_seq_one_letter_code
_entity_poly.pdbx_strand_id
1 'polypeptide(L)'
;MIVSIIESLRDNMKRTIGICVAVIVLVALWGSFMVDTHHAHTAAEKVPFFWAFFGLAGAIVLIALARFLGFLGIMTREDYYDD
;
A
#
# COMPACT_ATOMS: atom_id res chain seq x y z
N MET A 1 -8.44 -22.86 4.65
CA MET A 1 -8.06 -22.27 3.36
C MET A 1 -7.47 -20.87 3.50
N ILE A 2 -8.11 -19.93 4.23
CA ILE A 2 -7.51 -18.61 4.52
C ILE A 2 -6.29 -18.73 5.46
N VAL A 3 -6.39 -19.56 6.50
CA VAL A 3 -5.30 -19.79 7.47
C VAL A 3 -4.03 -20.31 6.78
N SER A 4 -4.16 -21.29 5.87
CA SER A 4 -3.03 -21.84 5.10
C SER A 4 -2.36 -20.83 4.17
N ILE A 5 -3.11 -19.84 3.66
CA ILE A 5 -2.54 -18.74 2.85
C ILE A 5 -1.72 -17.82 3.74
N ILE A 6 -2.23 -17.47 4.92
CA ILE A 6 -1.54 -16.61 5.90
C ILE A 6 -0.25 -17.28 6.39
N GLU A 7 -0.31 -18.58 6.69
CA GLU A 7 0.86 -19.38 7.07
C GLU A 7 1.90 -19.39 5.95
N SER A 8 1.49 -19.64 4.71
CA SER A 8 2.41 -19.64 3.56
C SER A 8 3.09 -18.28 3.33
N LEU A 9 2.34 -17.18 3.46
CA LEU A 9 2.87 -15.80 3.39
C LEU A 9 3.87 -15.51 4.51
N ARG A 10 3.61 -16.04 5.72
CA ARG A 10 4.45 -15.88 6.91
C ARG A 10 5.73 -16.68 6.80
N ASP A 11 5.65 -17.95 6.41
CA ASP A 11 6.79 -18.86 6.31
C ASP A 11 7.82 -18.41 5.27
N ASN A 12 7.36 -17.68 4.25
CA ASN A 12 8.20 -17.15 3.18
C ASN A 12 8.27 -15.62 3.18
N MET A 13 8.25 -14.98 4.36
CA MET A 13 8.17 -13.52 4.52
C MET A 13 9.13 -12.74 3.60
N LYS A 14 10.40 -13.16 3.50
CA LYS A 14 11.40 -12.49 2.63
C LYS A 14 11.00 -12.50 1.16
N ARG A 15 10.45 -13.63 0.69
CA ARG A 15 10.00 -13.80 -0.69
C ARG A 15 8.72 -13.00 -0.94
N THR A 16 7.78 -13.03 0.01
CA THR A 16 6.55 -12.23 -0.04
C THR A 16 6.86 -10.74 -0.18
N ILE A 17 7.72 -10.21 0.70
CA ILE A 17 8.17 -8.82 0.63
C ILE A 17 8.84 -8.52 -0.71
N GLY A 18 9.74 -9.41 -1.15
CA GLY A 18 10.42 -9.25 -2.44
C GLY A 18 9.45 -9.17 -3.62
N ILE A 19 8.41 -10.00 -3.64
CA ILE A 19 7.36 -9.98 -4.68
C ILE A 19 6.56 -8.68 -4.61
N CYS A 20 6.12 -8.24 -3.42
CA CYS A 20 5.39 -6.99 -3.27
C CYS A 20 6.21 -5.79 -3.74
N VAL A 21 7.49 -5.72 -3.36
CA VAL A 21 8.41 -4.66 -3.83
C VAL A 21 8.59 -4.73 -5.34
N ALA A 22 8.78 -5.93 -5.90
CA ALA A 22 8.91 -6.09 -7.35
C ALA A 22 7.66 -5.60 -8.11
N VAL A 23 6.46 -5.89 -7.60
CA VAL A 23 5.20 -5.40 -8.17
C VAL A 23 5.12 -3.88 -8.10
N ILE A 24 5.46 -3.27 -6.96
CA ILE A 24 5.49 -1.80 -6.81
C ILE A 24 6.45 -1.18 -7.84
N VAL A 25 7.67 -1.72 -7.97
CA VAL A 25 8.66 -1.23 -8.93
C VAL A 25 8.17 -1.38 -10.36
N LEU A 26 7.58 -2.52 -10.73
CA LEU A 26 7.02 -2.74 -12.06
C LEU A 26 5.91 -1.74 -12.39
N VAL A 27 4.96 -1.52 -11.47
CA VAL A 27 3.89 -0.52 -11.65
C VAL A 27 4.47 0.88 -11.78
N ALA A 28 5.47 1.21 -10.96
CA ALA A 28 6.12 2.52 -10.97
C ALA A 28 6.87 2.78 -12.29
N LEU A 29 7.59 1.79 -12.81
CA LEU A 29 8.26 1.84 -14.11
C LEU A 29 7.26 1.94 -15.25
N TRP A 30 6.23 1.09 -15.25
CA TRP A 30 5.19 1.12 -16.27
C TRP A 30 4.50 2.49 -16.35
N GLY A 31 4.07 3.02 -15.20
CA GLY A 31 3.41 4.33 -15.11
C GLY A 31 4.31 5.52 -15.48
N SER A 32 5.63 5.36 -15.40
CA SER A 32 6.58 6.46 -15.71
C SER A 32 7.08 6.44 -17.14
N PHE A 33 7.18 5.26 -17.76
CA PHE A 33 7.78 5.10 -19.09
C PHE A 33 6.80 4.70 -20.20
N MET A 34 5.69 4.04 -19.88
CA MET A 34 4.69 3.62 -20.89
C MET A 34 3.43 4.50 -20.91
N VAL A 35 3.21 5.34 -19.90
CA VAL A 35 2.05 6.24 -19.86
C VAL A 35 2.48 7.61 -20.37
N ASP A 36 1.81 8.08 -21.41
CA ASP A 36 2.07 9.39 -22.00
C ASP A 36 1.50 10.49 -21.07
N THR A 37 2.37 11.35 -20.55
CA THR A 37 2.03 12.42 -19.59
C THR A 37 1.78 13.77 -20.28
N HIS A 38 1.48 13.76 -21.58
CA HIS A 38 1.28 14.96 -22.40
C HIS A 38 0.18 15.92 -21.89
N HIS A 39 -0.75 15.46 -21.06
CA HIS A 39 -1.82 16.26 -20.43
C HIS A 39 -1.55 16.59 -18.95
N ALA A 40 -0.32 16.46 -18.46
CA ALA A 40 0.04 16.86 -17.11
C ALA A 40 -0.17 18.37 -16.91
N HIS A 41 -1.28 18.75 -16.27
CA HIS A 41 -1.66 20.14 -15.99
C HIS A 41 -0.81 20.74 -14.86
N THR A 42 -0.13 19.90 -14.08
CA THR A 42 0.66 20.31 -12.92
C THR A 42 2.14 19.97 -13.09
N ALA A 43 3.05 20.88 -12.70
CA ALA A 43 4.51 20.66 -12.84
C ALA A 43 5.01 19.39 -12.12
N ALA A 44 4.34 18.98 -11.04
CA ALA A 44 4.67 17.77 -10.28
C ALA A 44 4.32 16.46 -11.03
N GLU A 45 3.30 16.46 -11.88
CA GLU A 45 2.87 15.28 -12.65
C GLU A 45 3.83 14.93 -13.80
N LYS A 46 4.75 15.84 -14.13
CA LYS A 46 5.84 15.63 -15.10
C LYS A 46 7.03 14.90 -14.49
N VAL A 47 7.08 14.76 -13.17
CA VAL A 47 8.17 14.07 -12.47
C VAL A 47 7.95 12.56 -12.62
N PRO A 48 8.94 11.79 -13.10
CA PRO A 48 8.82 10.35 -13.16
C PRO A 48 8.55 9.77 -11.77
N PHE A 49 7.74 8.72 -11.69
CA PHE A 49 7.32 8.06 -10.45
C PHE A 49 6.40 8.88 -9.52
N PHE A 50 5.99 10.09 -9.90
CA PHE A 50 5.13 10.95 -9.05
C PHE A 50 3.89 10.22 -8.55
N TRP A 51 3.13 9.59 -9.45
CA TRP A 51 1.90 8.89 -9.11
C TRP A 51 2.12 7.67 -8.21
N ALA A 52 3.22 6.94 -8.39
CA ALA A 52 3.57 5.81 -7.53
C ALA A 52 3.90 6.28 -6.10
N PHE A 53 4.66 7.36 -5.98
CA PHE A 53 4.98 7.96 -4.69
C PHE A 53 3.74 8.56 -4.02
N PHE A 54 2.89 9.24 -4.78
CA PHE A 54 1.65 9.81 -4.28
C PHE A 54 0.72 8.72 -3.74
N GLY A 55 0.55 7.61 -4.47
CA GLY A 55 -0.24 6.47 -4.02
C GLY A 55 0.32 5.83 -2.74
N LEU A 56 1.65 5.62 -2.69
CA LEU A 56 2.32 5.07 -1.51
C LEU A 56 2.19 5.98 -0.28
N ALA A 57 2.44 7.27 -0.45
CA ALA A 57 2.30 8.27 0.60
C ALA A 57 0.83 8.35 1.08
N GLY A 58 -0.12 8.36 0.15
CA GLY A 58 -1.55 8.32 0.47
C GLY A 58 -1.93 7.09 1.30
N ALA A 59 -1.45 5.90 0.92
CA ALA A 59 -1.67 4.68 1.69
C ALA A 59 -1.10 4.78 3.12
N ILE A 60 0.14 5.29 3.28
CA ILE A 60 0.75 5.49 4.61
C ILE A 60 -0.08 6.47 5.44
N VAL A 61 -0.53 7.58 4.85
CA VAL A 61 -1.36 8.58 5.52
C VAL A 61 -2.70 7.97 5.96
N LEU A 62 -3.34 7.19 5.09
CA LEU A 62 -4.60 6.52 5.42
C LEU A 62 -4.43 5.51 6.55
N ILE A 63 -3.36 4.71 6.55
CA ILE A 63 -3.05 3.75 7.62
C ILE A 63 -2.80 4.50 8.93
N ALA A 64 -2.00 5.56 8.90
CA ALA A 64 -1.71 6.36 10.09
C ALA A 64 -2.98 7.01 10.66
N LEU A 65 -3.84 7.54 9.79
CA LEU A 65 -5.11 8.15 10.18
C LEU A 65 -6.08 7.11 10.75
N ALA A 66 -6.21 5.95 10.11
CA ALA A 66 -7.04 4.86 10.60
C ALA A 66 -6.56 4.37 11.98
N ARG A 67 -5.25 4.25 12.19
CA ARG A 67 -4.67 3.91 13.48
C ARG A 67 -4.94 4.99 14.54
N PHE A 68 -4.80 6.26 14.18
CA PHE A 68 -5.10 7.38 15.07
C PHE A 68 -6.57 7.41 15.50
N LEU A 69 -7.50 7.22 14.55
CA LEU A 69 -8.93 7.09 14.83
C LEU A 69 -9.25 5.87 15.71
N GLY A 70 -8.49 4.77 15.54
CA GLY A 70 -8.58 3.63 16.43
C GLY A 70 -8.22 3.96 17.89
N PHE A 71 -7.14 4.73 18.11
CA PHE A 71 -6.78 5.22 19.44
C PHE A 71 -7.80 6.18 20.06
N LEU A 72 -8.58 6.89 19.24
CA LEU A 72 -9.67 7.76 19.70
C LEU A 72 -10.91 6.98 20.20
N GLY A 73 -10.85 5.65 20.24
CA GLY A 73 -11.87 4.81 20.87
C GLY A 73 -12.89 4.22 19.92
N ILE A 74 -12.64 4.26 18.60
CA ILE A 74 -13.48 3.54 17.61
C ILE A 74 -13.19 2.03 17.62
N MET A 75 -12.04 1.60 18.15
CA MET A 75 -11.73 0.17 18.29
C MET A 75 -12.58 -0.46 19.41
N THR A 76 -13.35 -1.48 19.05
CA THR A 76 -13.97 -2.36 20.04
C THR A 76 -12.89 -3.24 20.67
N ARG A 77 -13.09 -3.66 21.91
CA ARG A 77 -12.12 -4.52 22.61
C ARG A 77 -11.99 -5.87 21.88
N GLU A 78 -10.79 -6.46 21.91
CA GLU A 78 -10.52 -7.73 21.22
C GLU A 78 -11.38 -8.89 21.75
N ASP A 79 -11.86 -8.79 22.99
CA ASP A 79 -12.70 -9.77 23.68
C ASP A 79 -14.21 -9.57 23.46
N TYR A 80 -14.63 -8.67 22.57
CA TYR A 80 -16.06 -8.34 22.38
C TYR A 80 -16.94 -9.52 21.93
N TYR A 81 -16.35 -10.54 21.30
CA TYR A 81 -17.05 -11.75 20.83
C TYR A 81 -16.68 -13.02 21.62
N ASP A 82 -15.93 -12.88 22.72
CA ASP A 82 -15.52 -14.01 23.55
C ASP A 82 -16.60 -14.44 24.58
N ASP A 83 -17.78 -13.81 24.55
CA ASP A 83 -19.00 -14.19 25.29
C ASP A 83 -20.12 -14.71 24.36
#